data_AF-A0A329M831-F1
#
_entry.id   AF-A0A329M831-F1
#
_cell.length_a   1.000
_cell.length_b   1.000
_cell.length_c   1.000
_cell.angle_alpha   90.00
_cell.angle_beta   90.00
_cell.angle_gamma   90.00
#
_symmetry.space_group_name_H-M   'P 1'
#
loop_
_entity.id
_entity.type
_entity.pdbx_description
1 polymer ?
#
loop_
_entity_poly.entity_id
_entity_poly.type
_entity_poly.pdbx_seq_one_letter_code
_entity_poly.pdbx_strand_id
1 'polypeptide(L)'
;MRFKQWTALSVSSVMAISLLAACGNTKDSDTASTGAPDKAPQNVNASGMPIAKEPIELTFFTGLAATNGSNKFEERLVWSEYAKQTNVKVNFQFIPFESLTEKRNLALANGDYPDAFYSARVPAADLMKYGSQGVFLKLNDYLDTYAPNLKKLMDKHPDLRKALTMPDGNIYSFPSFYSPEFLPMLIGTPLWVKQEWLDKLNMKEPQTTEELYNYLKAVKSTDLNGNGQADEIPYSGTGIGPLMDQIMGAWGVGTRGLGHKHVDVDPKTNELRFYRLSDNFKGVLEYVRKLYAEGLIDKDVFTQKGNELYAKGGKGVLGSTINPNPKTQFNGEGYFGLGALKGPNGDQLYTHIKVPMVWPGAFVITDKNKNPEATIRWIDNFYGDEGAQFYFMGVEGVSYTKTADGKLEYVDEIKKNPAGLTMDQALTKYVTWMGGSYPGYVQEKYFKGSETLPESIEAGKKAEPHAIKELWYNFNFTEEESEFMKTKGGDIHTYIAEMEAKFVTGAASLDDWDKYVTTVKNMGVAEYLKVYQAAYDRYSKSK
;
A
#
# COMPACT_ATOMS: atom_id res chain seq x y z
N MET A 1 -10.11 20.74 -81.15
CA MET A 1 -11.58 20.93 -81.29
C MET A 1 -12.09 21.39 -79.93
N ARG A 2 -12.48 22.66 -79.75
CA ARG A 2 -13.82 23.28 -79.97
C ARG A 2 -14.94 22.79 -79.01
N PHE A 3 -15.29 23.68 -78.06
CA PHE A 3 -16.59 23.89 -77.35
C PHE A 3 -17.12 22.76 -76.43
N LYS A 4 -17.45 22.99 -75.13
CA LYS A 4 -18.59 23.75 -74.51
C LYS A 4 -19.97 23.14 -74.87
N GLN A 5 -21.02 23.03 -74.04
CA GLN A 5 -21.37 23.49 -72.66
C GLN A 5 -21.92 22.28 -71.83
N TRP A 6 -22.32 22.27 -70.55
CA TRP A 6 -22.64 23.23 -69.46
C TRP A 6 -24.07 23.83 -69.34
N THR A 7 -24.63 23.77 -68.10
CA THR A 7 -25.87 24.41 -67.54
C THR A 7 -27.23 24.01 -68.16
N ALA A 8 -28.41 24.07 -67.50
CA ALA A 8 -28.80 24.57 -66.16
C ALA A 8 -30.17 24.04 -65.64
N LEU A 9 -30.37 24.13 -64.30
CA LEU A 9 -31.54 24.48 -63.46
C LEU A 9 -33.02 24.34 -63.94
N SER A 10 -33.89 23.95 -62.99
CA SER A 10 -35.21 24.54 -62.60
C SER A 10 -35.73 23.74 -61.37
N VAL A 11 -36.04 24.23 -60.15
CA VAL A 11 -36.65 25.44 -59.56
C VAL A 11 -38.19 25.39 -59.45
N SER A 12 -38.63 24.96 -58.24
CA SER A 12 -39.74 25.44 -57.39
C SER A 12 -41.15 25.81 -57.91
N SER A 13 -42.17 25.29 -57.20
CA SER A 13 -43.41 25.97 -56.72
C SER A 13 -44.14 24.99 -55.76
N VAL A 14 -44.41 25.26 -54.46
CA VAL A 14 -45.43 26.16 -53.85
C VAL A 14 -46.88 25.69 -54.09
N MET A 15 -47.87 25.67 -53.16
CA MET A 15 -48.00 25.62 -51.68
C MET A 15 -49.52 25.62 -51.33
N ALA A 16 -50.05 24.71 -50.50
CA ALA A 16 -51.33 24.80 -49.73
C ALA A 16 -51.65 23.42 -49.08
N ILE A 17 -51.55 23.22 -47.76
CA ILE A 17 -52.44 23.60 -46.63
C ILE A 17 -53.54 22.57 -46.32
N SER A 18 -53.23 21.75 -45.29
CA SER A 18 -54.09 21.08 -44.28
C SER A 18 -55.31 20.23 -44.69
N LEU A 19 -55.37 19.00 -44.16
CA LEU A 19 -56.39 18.61 -43.17
C LEU A 19 -55.97 17.35 -42.35
N LEU A 20 -55.94 17.55 -41.02
CA LEU A 20 -55.96 16.65 -39.85
C LEU A 20 -55.98 15.10 -39.96
N ALA A 21 -55.16 14.51 -39.06
CA ALA A 21 -55.44 13.40 -38.11
C ALA A 21 -54.77 12.01 -38.30
N ALA A 22 -54.45 11.42 -37.14
CA ALA A 22 -54.13 10.01 -36.83
C ALA A 22 -52.68 9.47 -37.05
N CYS A 23 -51.90 9.51 -35.96
CA CYS A 23 -51.02 8.45 -35.42
C CYS A 23 -49.83 7.86 -36.24
N GLY A 24 -48.62 7.94 -35.65
CA GLY A 24 -47.55 6.93 -35.88
C GLY A 24 -46.10 7.41 -35.71
N ASN A 25 -45.43 6.95 -34.65
CA ASN A 25 -43.97 6.95 -34.41
C ASN A 25 -43.14 8.22 -34.69
N THR A 26 -42.80 8.94 -33.62
CA THR A 26 -41.57 9.76 -33.57
C THR A 26 -40.37 8.88 -33.20
N LYS A 27 -39.28 9.00 -33.96
CA LYS A 27 -37.97 8.42 -33.62
C LYS A 27 -37.25 9.31 -32.60
N ASP A 28 -36.64 8.68 -31.60
CA ASP A 28 -35.66 9.34 -30.74
C ASP A 28 -34.35 9.65 -31.48
N SER A 29 -33.66 10.68 -31.00
CA SER A 29 -32.28 11.02 -31.36
C SER A 29 -31.33 10.48 -30.30
N ASP A 30 -30.57 9.44 -30.62
CA ASP A 30 -29.60 8.83 -29.71
C ASP A 30 -28.55 9.84 -29.23
N THR A 31 -28.57 10.12 -27.93
CA THR A 31 -27.40 10.63 -27.20
C THR A 31 -27.02 9.54 -26.20
N ALA A 32 -25.88 8.88 -26.44
CA ALA A 32 -25.48 7.69 -25.68
C ALA A 32 -25.06 8.06 -24.25
N SER A 33 -26.03 8.06 -23.33
CA SER A 33 -25.78 8.03 -21.90
C SER A 33 -25.59 6.58 -21.46
N THR A 34 -24.42 6.25 -20.91
CA THR A 34 -24.16 4.93 -20.31
C THR A 34 -24.80 4.84 -18.93
N GLY A 35 -26.12 4.60 -18.90
CA GLY A 35 -26.84 4.23 -17.69
C GLY A 35 -26.68 2.73 -17.39
N ALA A 36 -26.69 2.38 -16.11
CA ALA A 36 -26.70 0.98 -15.67
C ALA A 36 -27.96 0.24 -16.16
N PRO A 37 -27.93 -1.09 -16.39
CA PRO A 37 -29.10 -1.82 -16.83
C PRO A 37 -30.10 -2.01 -15.68
N ASP A 38 -31.30 -1.45 -15.83
CA ASP A 38 -32.46 -1.61 -14.91
C ASP A 38 -33.03 -3.05 -14.84
N LYS A 39 -32.28 -4.04 -15.32
CA LYS A 39 -32.59 -5.47 -15.26
C LYS A 39 -31.34 -6.22 -14.83
N ALA A 40 -31.44 -6.98 -13.74
CA ALA A 40 -30.39 -7.89 -13.31
C ALA A 40 -29.90 -8.76 -14.48
N PRO A 41 -28.57 -8.87 -14.73
CA PRO A 41 -28.05 -9.63 -15.85
C PRO A 41 -28.56 -11.06 -15.83
N GLN A 42 -28.97 -11.58 -16.98
CA GLN A 42 -29.70 -12.85 -17.06
C GLN A 42 -28.93 -14.03 -16.42
N ASN A 43 -27.59 -14.01 -16.49
CA ASN A 43 -26.71 -15.03 -15.92
C ASN A 43 -26.18 -14.74 -14.49
N VAL A 44 -26.42 -13.57 -13.89
CA VAL A 44 -25.80 -13.17 -12.61
C VAL A 44 -26.84 -13.13 -11.49
N ASN A 45 -26.54 -13.78 -10.37
CA ASN A 45 -27.32 -13.61 -9.14
C ASN A 45 -26.85 -12.31 -8.46
N ALA A 46 -27.76 -11.46 -7.99
CA ALA A 46 -27.39 -10.22 -7.29
C ALA A 46 -26.78 -10.48 -5.90
N SER A 47 -27.18 -11.58 -5.24
CA SER A 47 -26.66 -12.00 -3.94
C SER A 47 -26.59 -13.54 -3.86
N GLY A 48 -25.93 -14.08 -2.83
CA GLY A 48 -25.76 -15.52 -2.61
C GLY A 48 -24.79 -16.21 -3.60
N MET A 49 -24.60 -17.51 -3.40
CA MET A 49 -23.80 -18.39 -4.27
C MET A 49 -24.71 -19.40 -5.00
N PRO A 50 -24.39 -19.80 -6.24
CA PRO A 50 -23.26 -19.34 -7.05
C PRO A 50 -23.45 -17.90 -7.57
N ILE A 51 -22.35 -17.26 -7.98
CA ILE A 51 -22.37 -15.89 -8.51
C ILE A 51 -23.00 -15.89 -9.90
N ALA A 52 -22.54 -16.80 -10.75
CA ALA A 52 -23.08 -17.03 -12.08
C ALA A 52 -23.98 -18.27 -12.10
N LYS A 53 -25.06 -18.25 -12.89
CA LYS A 53 -25.97 -19.39 -13.05
C LYS A 53 -25.33 -20.44 -13.95
N GLU A 54 -24.78 -19.99 -15.07
CA GLU A 54 -23.93 -20.74 -16.01
C GLU A 54 -22.45 -20.32 -15.84
N PRO A 55 -21.48 -21.22 -16.09
CA PRO A 55 -20.05 -20.93 -15.94
C PRO A 55 -19.56 -19.70 -16.71
N ILE A 56 -18.73 -18.89 -16.05
CA ILE A 56 -18.03 -17.74 -16.63
C ILE A 56 -16.52 -18.01 -16.57
N GLU A 57 -15.81 -17.75 -17.66
CA GLU A 57 -14.35 -17.69 -17.68
C GLU A 57 -13.87 -16.24 -17.77
N LEU A 58 -12.86 -15.89 -16.97
CA LEU A 58 -12.20 -14.58 -16.94
C LEU A 58 -10.68 -14.75 -17.04
N THR A 59 -9.97 -13.76 -17.57
CA THR A 59 -8.50 -13.71 -17.59
C THR A 59 -8.00 -12.48 -16.83
N PHE A 60 -7.07 -12.66 -15.89
CA PHE A 60 -6.52 -11.57 -15.08
C PHE A 60 -5.01 -11.37 -15.29
N PHE A 61 -4.59 -10.14 -15.55
CA PHE A 61 -3.18 -9.73 -15.49
C PHE A 61 -2.74 -9.75 -14.03
N THR A 62 -1.86 -10.69 -13.66
CA THR A 62 -1.67 -11.10 -12.27
C THR A 62 -0.26 -10.84 -11.78
N GLY A 63 -0.10 -9.90 -10.85
CA GLY A 63 1.18 -9.68 -10.18
C GLY A 63 1.55 -10.84 -9.24
N LEU A 64 2.75 -11.40 -9.40
CA LEU A 64 3.23 -12.56 -8.65
C LEU A 64 4.50 -12.24 -7.84
N ALA A 65 4.44 -12.46 -6.52
CA ALA A 65 5.61 -12.46 -5.65
C ALA A 65 6.39 -13.77 -5.76
N ALA A 66 7.72 -13.73 -5.70
CA ALA A 66 8.56 -14.94 -5.67
C ALA A 66 8.23 -15.89 -4.50
N THR A 67 7.75 -15.36 -3.37
CA THR A 67 7.31 -16.15 -2.19
C THR A 67 6.09 -17.03 -2.45
N ASN A 68 5.28 -16.72 -3.48
CA ASN A 68 4.18 -17.60 -3.90
C ASN A 68 4.66 -18.81 -4.72
N GLY A 69 5.93 -18.87 -5.14
CA GLY A 69 6.43 -19.87 -6.07
C GLY A 69 5.82 -19.76 -7.47
N SER A 70 6.12 -20.72 -8.34
CA SER A 70 5.68 -20.76 -9.75
C SER A 70 4.41 -21.58 -10.00
N ASN A 71 3.78 -22.12 -8.95
CA ASN A 71 2.58 -22.96 -9.08
C ASN A 71 1.37 -22.12 -9.52
N LYS A 72 0.61 -22.65 -10.49
CA LYS A 72 -0.66 -22.11 -10.96
C LYS A 72 -1.59 -21.78 -9.79
N PHE A 73 -2.26 -20.64 -9.86
CA PHE A 73 -3.17 -20.19 -8.80
C PHE A 73 -4.44 -21.02 -8.85
N GLU A 74 -4.94 -21.30 -10.05
CA GLU A 74 -6.10 -22.12 -10.38
C GLU A 74 -6.10 -23.51 -9.71
N GLU A 75 -4.92 -24.06 -9.45
CA GLU A 75 -4.71 -25.39 -8.84
C GLU A 75 -4.65 -25.33 -7.30
N ARG A 76 -4.60 -24.14 -6.69
CA ARG A 76 -4.56 -23.96 -5.22
C ARG A 76 -5.95 -24.14 -4.62
N LEU A 77 -5.99 -24.56 -3.35
CA LEU A 77 -7.25 -24.82 -2.64
C LEU A 77 -8.24 -23.64 -2.73
N VAL A 78 -7.78 -22.42 -2.40
CA VAL A 78 -8.64 -21.23 -2.39
C VAL A 78 -9.29 -20.97 -3.77
N TRP A 79 -8.55 -21.06 -4.87
CA TRP A 79 -9.09 -20.71 -6.19
C TRP A 79 -9.87 -21.84 -6.85
N SER A 80 -9.39 -23.09 -6.72
CA SER A 80 -10.09 -24.27 -7.22
C SER A 80 -11.43 -24.49 -6.53
N GLU A 81 -11.53 -24.17 -5.23
CA GLU A 81 -12.77 -24.22 -4.48
C GLU A 81 -13.67 -23.02 -4.77
N TYR A 82 -13.12 -21.81 -4.86
CA TYR A 82 -13.91 -20.62 -5.20
C TYR A 82 -14.54 -20.71 -6.59
N ALA A 83 -13.87 -21.32 -7.57
CA ALA A 83 -14.44 -21.58 -8.88
C ALA A 83 -15.70 -22.46 -8.83
N LYS A 84 -15.72 -23.50 -7.98
CA LYS A 84 -16.90 -24.36 -7.76
C LYS A 84 -18.03 -23.60 -7.05
N GLN A 85 -17.70 -22.79 -6.05
CA GLN A 85 -18.69 -22.04 -5.28
C GLN A 85 -19.34 -20.92 -6.09
N THR A 86 -18.60 -20.30 -7.02
CA THR A 86 -19.05 -19.11 -7.74
C THR A 86 -19.55 -19.35 -9.16
N ASN A 87 -19.22 -20.49 -9.77
CA ASN A 87 -19.26 -20.72 -11.23
C ASN A 87 -18.38 -19.74 -12.04
N VAL A 88 -17.37 -19.11 -11.42
CA VAL A 88 -16.44 -18.18 -12.08
C VAL A 88 -15.03 -18.76 -12.03
N LYS A 89 -14.51 -19.14 -13.20
CA LYS A 89 -13.15 -19.67 -13.38
C LYS A 89 -12.23 -18.55 -13.88
N VAL A 90 -11.07 -18.41 -13.27
CA VAL A 90 -10.08 -17.38 -13.60
C VAL A 90 -8.83 -18.01 -14.17
N ASN A 91 -8.28 -17.42 -15.22
CA ASN A 91 -6.96 -17.68 -15.79
C ASN A 91 -6.01 -16.55 -15.36
N PHE A 92 -5.02 -16.86 -14.52
CA PHE A 92 -4.11 -15.87 -13.93
C PHE A 92 -2.83 -15.75 -14.78
N GLN A 93 -2.72 -14.69 -15.58
CA GLN A 93 -1.53 -14.38 -16.36
C GLN A 93 -0.43 -13.81 -15.46
N PHE A 94 0.52 -14.66 -15.02
CA PHE A 94 1.52 -14.25 -14.04
C PHE A 94 2.61 -13.31 -14.58
N ILE A 95 2.84 -12.24 -13.81
CA ILE A 95 3.85 -11.23 -14.05
C ILE A 95 4.68 -11.07 -12.77
N PRO A 96 5.97 -11.46 -12.75
CA PRO A 96 6.83 -11.28 -11.60
C PRO A 96 6.89 -9.81 -11.16
N PHE A 97 6.76 -9.57 -9.86
CA PHE A 97 6.74 -8.22 -9.25
C PHE A 97 7.93 -7.33 -9.66
N GLU A 98 9.08 -7.93 -9.95
CA GLU A 98 10.30 -7.26 -10.44
C GLU A 98 10.10 -6.62 -11.83
N SER A 99 9.22 -7.18 -12.66
CA SER A 99 8.90 -6.71 -14.02
C SER A 99 7.49 -6.11 -14.14
N LEU A 100 6.76 -6.01 -13.03
CA LEU A 100 5.32 -5.72 -13.02
C LEU A 100 4.98 -4.33 -13.56
N THR A 101 5.68 -3.30 -13.08
CA THR A 101 5.40 -1.90 -13.47
C THR A 101 5.60 -1.70 -14.96
N GLU A 102 6.70 -2.19 -15.53
CA GLU A 102 7.00 -2.07 -16.96
C GLU A 102 5.95 -2.77 -17.82
N LYS A 103 5.68 -4.05 -17.53
CA LYS A 103 4.71 -4.85 -18.31
C LYS A 103 3.28 -4.36 -18.18
N ARG A 104 2.87 -3.88 -17.00
CA ARG A 104 1.55 -3.27 -16.79
C ARG A 104 1.40 -2.00 -17.61
N ASN A 105 2.40 -1.12 -17.57
CA ASN A 105 2.37 0.14 -18.30
C ASN A 105 2.35 -0.09 -19.83
N LEU A 106 3.09 -1.11 -20.31
CA LEU A 106 3.05 -1.53 -21.71
C LEU A 106 1.68 -2.08 -22.12
N ALA A 107 1.08 -2.97 -21.31
CA ALA A 107 -0.24 -3.52 -21.55
C ALA A 107 -1.31 -2.40 -21.67
N LEU A 108 -1.33 -1.48 -20.70
CA LEU A 108 -2.24 -0.33 -20.68
C LEU A 108 -2.04 0.61 -21.89
N ALA A 109 -0.79 0.90 -22.26
CA ALA A 109 -0.48 1.77 -23.39
C ALA A 109 -0.85 1.16 -24.75
N ASN A 110 -0.74 -0.16 -24.90
CA ASN A 110 -1.02 -0.87 -26.15
C ASN A 110 -2.51 -1.26 -26.31
N GLY A 111 -3.31 -1.21 -25.25
CA GLY A 111 -4.66 -1.77 -25.25
C GLY A 111 -4.72 -3.30 -25.08
N ASP A 112 -3.55 -3.94 -24.85
CA ASP A 112 -3.39 -5.39 -24.71
C ASP A 112 -3.45 -5.78 -23.23
N TYR A 113 -4.64 -5.68 -22.66
CA TYR A 113 -4.95 -6.05 -21.27
C TYR A 113 -6.24 -6.87 -21.19
N PRO A 114 -6.37 -7.78 -20.20
CA PRO A 114 -7.49 -8.71 -20.13
C PRO A 114 -8.63 -8.15 -19.25
N ASP A 115 -9.55 -9.02 -18.78
CA ASP A 115 -10.77 -8.64 -18.06
C ASP A 115 -10.55 -7.86 -16.75
N ALA A 116 -9.43 -8.12 -16.06
CA ALA A 116 -9.04 -7.37 -14.89
C ALA A 116 -7.51 -7.42 -14.63
N PHE A 117 -7.05 -6.48 -13.81
CA PHE A 117 -5.75 -6.52 -13.16
C PHE A 117 -5.93 -7.06 -11.74
N TYR A 118 -5.15 -8.06 -11.33
CA TYR A 118 -5.14 -8.65 -9.99
C TYR A 118 -3.73 -8.56 -9.39
N SER A 119 -3.59 -8.04 -8.16
CA SER A 119 -2.29 -7.85 -7.50
C SER A 119 -1.30 -6.97 -8.31
N ALA A 120 -1.80 -6.19 -9.27
CA ALA A 120 -0.98 -5.48 -10.26
C ALA A 120 -0.45 -4.10 -9.81
N ARG A 121 -0.73 -3.72 -8.55
CA ARG A 121 -0.28 -2.47 -7.90
C ARG A 121 -0.57 -1.23 -8.75
N VAL A 122 -1.77 -1.11 -9.31
CA VAL A 122 -2.14 0.04 -10.16
C VAL A 122 -2.14 1.31 -9.27
N PRO A 123 -1.29 2.31 -9.55
CA PRO A 123 -1.17 3.51 -8.73
C PRO A 123 -2.35 4.46 -8.95
N ALA A 124 -2.62 5.34 -7.99
CA ALA A 124 -3.73 6.30 -8.07
C ALA A 124 -3.70 7.19 -9.34
N ALA A 125 -2.52 7.58 -9.81
CA ALA A 125 -2.38 8.35 -11.06
C ALA A 125 -2.84 7.55 -12.29
N ASP A 126 -2.52 6.25 -12.38
CA ASP A 126 -3.00 5.38 -13.45
C ASP A 126 -4.52 5.14 -13.31
N LEU A 127 -5.04 4.97 -12.08
CA LEU A 127 -6.48 4.85 -11.82
C LEU A 127 -7.26 6.08 -12.30
N MET A 128 -6.81 7.29 -11.95
CA MET A 128 -7.41 8.54 -12.41
C MET A 128 -7.35 8.68 -13.94
N LYS A 129 -6.17 8.43 -14.54
CA LYS A 129 -5.96 8.58 -15.98
C LYS A 129 -6.79 7.60 -16.81
N TYR A 130 -6.64 6.29 -16.56
CA TYR A 130 -7.33 5.27 -17.37
C TYR A 130 -8.81 5.10 -16.97
N GLY A 131 -9.18 5.42 -15.72
CA GLY A 131 -10.58 5.49 -15.29
C GLY A 131 -11.36 6.59 -15.99
N SER A 132 -10.83 7.81 -16.05
CA SER A 132 -11.48 8.92 -16.76
C SER A 132 -11.53 8.73 -18.29
N GLN A 133 -10.64 7.90 -18.85
CA GLN A 133 -10.67 7.45 -20.25
C GLN A 133 -11.65 6.29 -20.51
N GLY A 134 -12.31 5.75 -19.48
CA GLY A 134 -13.23 4.61 -19.61
C GLY A 134 -12.54 3.25 -19.81
N VAL A 135 -11.23 3.18 -19.68
CA VAL A 135 -10.46 1.91 -19.73
C VAL A 135 -10.68 1.09 -18.46
N PHE A 136 -10.85 1.74 -17.31
CA PHE A 136 -11.24 1.09 -16.05
C PHE A 136 -12.72 1.32 -15.74
N LEU A 137 -13.37 0.28 -15.25
CA LEU A 137 -14.78 0.30 -14.89
C LEU A 137 -15.03 1.26 -13.72
N LYS A 138 -15.91 2.24 -13.91
CA LYS A 138 -16.47 3.05 -12.84
C LYS A 138 -17.35 2.17 -11.94
N LEU A 139 -17.00 2.08 -10.66
CA LEU A 139 -17.66 1.19 -9.71
C LEU A 139 -18.88 1.81 -9.02
N ASN A 140 -19.03 3.14 -9.02
CA ASN A 140 -20.03 3.86 -8.22
C ASN A 140 -21.45 3.27 -8.35
N ASP A 141 -21.87 2.97 -9.57
CA ASP A 141 -23.23 2.50 -9.89
C ASP A 141 -23.45 1.01 -9.54
N TYR A 142 -22.37 0.29 -9.23
CA TYR A 142 -22.37 -1.13 -8.84
C TYR A 142 -22.22 -1.36 -7.33
N LEU A 143 -21.75 -0.36 -6.56
CA LEU A 143 -21.43 -0.50 -5.13
C LEU A 143 -22.62 -1.01 -4.30
N ASP A 144 -23.83 -0.50 -4.58
CA ASP A 144 -25.02 -0.78 -3.79
C ASP A 144 -25.58 -2.19 -4.02
N THR A 145 -25.46 -2.71 -5.24
CA THR A 145 -26.07 -3.99 -5.65
C THR A 145 -25.07 -5.14 -5.66
N TYR A 146 -23.84 -4.88 -6.10
CA TYR A 146 -22.85 -5.91 -6.42
C TYR A 146 -21.59 -5.87 -5.57
N ALA A 147 -21.28 -4.74 -4.91
CA ALA A 147 -20.17 -4.64 -3.94
C ALA A 147 -20.58 -4.17 -2.52
N PRO A 148 -21.56 -4.84 -1.88
CA PRO A 148 -22.05 -4.45 -0.57
C PRO A 148 -21.01 -4.56 0.55
N ASN A 149 -20.01 -5.44 0.44
CA ASN A 149 -18.98 -5.57 1.48
C ASN A 149 -17.99 -4.40 1.43
N LEU A 150 -17.48 -4.03 0.25
CA LEU A 150 -16.64 -2.84 0.07
C LEU A 150 -17.42 -1.58 0.45
N LYS A 151 -18.71 -1.46 0.09
CA LYS A 151 -19.57 -0.35 0.53
C LYS A 151 -19.62 -0.26 2.05
N LYS A 152 -19.97 -1.36 2.73
CA LYS A 152 -20.02 -1.43 4.21
C LYS A 152 -18.67 -1.09 4.86
N LEU A 153 -17.56 -1.49 4.23
CA LEU A 153 -16.21 -1.20 4.71
C LEU A 153 -15.84 0.28 4.56
N MET A 154 -16.21 0.92 3.45
CA MET A 154 -16.12 2.36 3.24
C MET A 154 -16.99 3.16 4.22
N ASP A 155 -18.18 2.65 4.55
CA ASP A 155 -19.09 3.30 5.50
C ASP A 155 -18.58 3.15 6.96
N LYS A 156 -17.92 2.02 7.29
CA LYS A 156 -17.21 1.82 8.57
C LYS A 156 -15.94 2.66 8.68
N HIS A 157 -15.24 2.89 7.57
CA HIS A 157 -13.97 3.60 7.50
C HIS A 157 -14.02 4.72 6.44
N PRO A 158 -14.57 5.90 6.76
CA PRO A 158 -14.74 6.98 5.79
C PRO A 158 -13.44 7.40 5.08
N ASP A 159 -12.28 7.31 5.73
CA ASP A 159 -10.99 7.62 5.11
C ASP A 159 -10.60 6.62 3.99
N LEU A 160 -11.12 5.39 4.00
CA LEU A 160 -11.03 4.47 2.87
C LEU A 160 -11.83 4.99 1.67
N ARG A 161 -13.06 5.50 1.90
CA ARG A 161 -13.89 6.10 0.85
C ARG A 161 -13.21 7.31 0.21
N LYS A 162 -12.68 8.22 1.03
CA LYS A 162 -11.93 9.41 0.57
C LYS A 162 -10.72 9.04 -0.27
N ALA A 163 -9.94 8.03 0.17
CA ALA A 163 -8.72 7.61 -0.51
C ALA A 163 -8.97 6.74 -1.76
N LEU A 164 -10.15 6.11 -1.89
CA LEU A 164 -10.59 5.43 -3.12
C LEU A 164 -11.21 6.37 -4.15
N THR A 165 -11.78 7.50 -3.71
CA THR A 165 -12.47 8.44 -4.59
C THR A 165 -11.46 9.31 -5.34
N MET A 166 -11.45 9.20 -6.67
CA MET A 166 -10.61 10.02 -7.54
C MET A 166 -11.17 11.47 -7.65
N PRO A 167 -10.37 12.45 -8.12
CA PRO A 167 -10.78 13.85 -8.22
C PRO A 167 -12.03 14.13 -9.08
N ASP A 168 -12.42 13.21 -9.95
CA ASP A 168 -13.65 13.25 -10.75
C ASP A 168 -14.90 12.71 -10.01
N GLY A 169 -14.75 12.27 -8.76
CA GLY A 169 -15.79 11.70 -7.92
C GLY A 169 -16.04 10.20 -8.12
N ASN A 170 -15.24 9.53 -8.95
CA ASN A 170 -15.42 8.12 -9.27
C ASN A 170 -14.48 7.21 -8.48
N ILE A 171 -14.90 5.95 -8.29
CA ILE A 171 -14.08 4.88 -7.72
C ILE A 171 -13.85 3.84 -8.83
N TYR A 172 -12.59 3.46 -9.06
CA TYR A 172 -12.16 2.60 -10.17
C TYR A 172 -11.53 1.26 -9.73
N SER A 173 -11.41 1.02 -8.42
CA SER A 173 -10.62 -0.10 -7.91
C SER A 173 -11.09 -0.67 -6.58
N PHE A 174 -10.65 -1.90 -6.36
CA PHE A 174 -10.74 -2.65 -5.11
C PHE A 174 -9.33 -2.68 -4.47
N PRO A 175 -9.15 -2.17 -3.23
CA PRO A 175 -7.82 -1.96 -2.65
C PRO A 175 -7.31 -3.15 -1.81
N SER A 176 -6.01 -3.17 -1.55
CA SER A 176 -5.48 -3.92 -0.40
C SER A 176 -5.69 -3.04 0.84
N PHE A 177 -6.62 -3.43 1.71
CA PHE A 177 -6.98 -2.66 2.90
C PHE A 177 -6.70 -3.44 4.17
N TYR A 178 -5.83 -2.91 5.01
CA TYR A 178 -5.52 -3.47 6.31
C TYR A 178 -6.50 -2.89 7.34
N SER A 179 -6.92 -3.70 8.31
CA SER A 179 -7.71 -3.22 9.45
C SER A 179 -6.96 -2.10 10.18
N PRO A 180 -7.56 -0.90 10.33
CA PRO A 180 -6.99 0.18 11.14
C PRO A 180 -6.74 -0.23 12.60
N GLU A 181 -7.49 -1.22 13.08
CA GLU A 181 -7.36 -1.82 14.41
C GLU A 181 -6.15 -2.78 14.52
N PHE A 182 -5.61 -3.29 13.40
CA PHE A 182 -4.46 -4.21 13.39
C PHE A 182 -3.12 -3.45 13.42
N LEU A 183 -2.88 -2.69 14.51
CA LEU A 183 -1.71 -1.80 14.65
C LEU A 183 -0.34 -2.46 14.37
N PRO A 184 -0.05 -3.71 14.80
CA PRO A 184 1.19 -4.42 14.43
C PRO A 184 1.48 -4.47 12.92
N MET A 185 0.44 -4.61 12.08
CA MET A 185 0.57 -4.57 10.62
C MET A 185 0.88 -3.17 10.10
N LEU A 186 0.28 -2.14 10.72
CA LEU A 186 0.50 -0.75 10.34
C LEU A 186 1.88 -0.23 10.74
N ILE A 187 2.43 -0.64 11.89
CA ILE A 187 3.81 -0.30 12.26
C ILE A 187 4.81 -1.10 11.40
N GLY A 188 4.58 -2.41 11.24
CA GLY A 188 5.13 -3.31 10.22
C GLY A 188 6.65 -3.56 10.19
N THR A 189 7.49 -2.59 10.51
CA THR A 189 8.95 -2.75 10.66
C THR A 189 9.44 -1.92 11.85
N PRO A 190 9.20 -2.37 13.10
CA PRO A 190 9.71 -1.72 14.32
C PRO A 190 11.23 -1.53 14.31
N LEU A 191 11.73 -0.64 15.17
CA LEU A 191 13.12 -0.68 15.60
C LEU A 191 13.29 -1.80 16.63
N TRP A 192 13.85 -2.91 16.18
CA TRP A 192 14.11 -4.10 16.99
C TRP A 192 15.39 -3.93 17.80
N VAL A 193 15.38 -4.32 19.08
CA VAL A 193 16.53 -4.31 20.00
C VAL A 193 16.71 -5.70 20.63
N LYS A 194 17.96 -6.15 20.78
CA LYS A 194 18.30 -7.46 21.35
C LYS A 194 18.33 -7.41 22.89
N GLN A 195 17.37 -8.06 23.53
CA GLN A 195 17.17 -8.08 24.99
C GLN A 195 18.41 -8.59 25.74
N GLU A 196 18.98 -9.71 25.28
CA GLU A 196 20.16 -10.35 25.88
C GLU A 196 21.34 -9.36 26.05
N TRP A 197 21.46 -8.39 25.14
CA TRP A 197 22.52 -7.39 25.16
C TRP A 197 22.21 -6.24 26.12
N LEU A 198 20.93 -5.86 26.30
CA LEU A 198 20.52 -4.97 27.39
C LEU A 198 20.84 -5.61 28.76
N ASP A 199 20.50 -6.90 28.92
CA ASP A 199 20.72 -7.64 30.17
C ASP A 199 22.22 -7.71 30.51
N LYS A 200 23.06 -8.08 29.55
CA LYS A 200 24.53 -8.11 29.69
C LYS A 200 25.14 -6.76 30.06
N LEU A 201 24.56 -5.66 29.55
CA LEU A 201 24.98 -4.29 29.85
C LEU A 201 24.36 -3.71 31.13
N ASN A 202 23.47 -4.45 31.81
CA ASN A 202 22.61 -3.96 32.91
C ASN A 202 21.78 -2.72 32.53
N MET A 203 21.36 -2.63 31.27
CA MET A 203 20.57 -1.53 30.73
C MET A 203 19.07 -1.89 30.67
N LYS A 204 18.21 -0.88 30.76
CA LYS A 204 16.77 -1.03 30.54
C LYS A 204 16.42 -0.75 29.09
N GLU A 205 15.24 -1.18 28.66
CA GLU A 205 14.65 -0.82 27.38
C GLU A 205 14.64 0.71 27.18
N PRO A 206 15.28 1.25 26.12
CA PRO A 206 15.30 2.69 25.86
C PRO A 206 13.90 3.31 25.73
N GLN A 207 13.64 4.36 26.53
CA GLN A 207 12.43 5.18 26.47
C GLN A 207 12.70 6.55 25.83
N THR A 208 13.98 6.95 25.71
CA THR A 208 14.40 8.22 25.11
C THR A 208 15.42 8.03 23.99
N THR A 209 15.57 9.04 23.12
CA THR A 209 16.61 9.04 22.09
C THR A 209 18.02 9.04 22.67
N GLU A 210 18.23 9.63 23.86
CA GLU A 210 19.52 9.61 24.56
C GLU A 210 19.81 8.24 25.20
N GLU A 211 18.81 7.54 25.73
CA GLU A 211 18.97 6.16 26.19
C GLU A 211 19.28 5.20 25.03
N LEU A 212 18.64 5.39 23.86
CA LEU A 212 18.97 4.64 22.66
C LEU A 212 20.43 4.91 22.22
N TYR A 213 20.86 6.17 22.20
CA TYR A 213 22.25 6.54 21.90
C TYR A 213 23.24 5.82 22.84
N ASN A 214 22.97 5.84 24.16
CA ASN A 214 23.83 5.20 25.14
C ASN A 214 23.84 3.68 25.01
N TYR A 215 22.71 3.04 24.66
CA TYR A 215 22.66 1.60 24.34
C TYR A 215 23.55 1.28 23.13
N LEU A 216 23.37 1.99 22.03
CA LEU A 216 24.15 1.77 20.81
C LEU A 216 25.66 1.96 21.05
N LYS A 217 26.03 2.97 21.85
CA LYS A 217 27.41 3.24 22.25
C LYS A 217 28.02 2.15 23.13
N ALA A 218 27.24 1.61 24.06
CA ALA A 218 27.66 0.49 24.91
C ALA A 218 27.87 -0.79 24.08
N VAL A 219 26.92 -1.10 23.18
CA VAL A 219 27.03 -2.24 22.24
C VAL A 219 28.30 -2.19 21.40
N LYS A 220 28.67 -1.02 20.87
CA LYS A 220 29.92 -0.86 20.10
C LYS A 220 31.19 -1.20 20.90
N SER A 221 31.13 -1.05 22.21
CA SER A 221 32.32 -1.01 23.08
C SER A 221 32.57 -2.31 23.83
N THR A 222 31.85 -3.40 23.50
CA THR A 222 31.81 -4.64 24.28
C THR A 222 31.64 -5.88 23.39
N ASP A 223 32.34 -6.97 23.73
CA ASP A 223 32.16 -8.31 23.14
C ASP A 223 30.91 -8.97 23.76
N LEU A 224 29.74 -8.60 23.25
CA LEU A 224 28.43 -9.08 23.72
C LEU A 224 28.04 -10.40 23.08
N ASN A 225 28.64 -10.75 21.94
CA ASN A 225 28.44 -12.05 21.31
C ASN A 225 29.40 -13.14 21.83
N GLY A 226 30.50 -12.76 22.48
CA GLY A 226 31.40 -13.64 23.22
C GLY A 226 32.46 -14.33 22.35
N ASN A 227 32.84 -13.73 21.21
CA ASN A 227 33.77 -14.32 20.24
C ASN A 227 35.23 -13.80 20.37
N GLY A 228 35.49 -12.86 21.29
CA GLY A 228 36.81 -12.26 21.50
C GLY A 228 37.18 -11.13 20.52
N GLN A 229 36.25 -10.68 19.69
CA GLN A 229 36.40 -9.57 18.74
C GLN A 229 35.31 -8.52 19.00
N ALA A 230 35.59 -7.26 18.67
CA ALA A 230 34.59 -6.20 18.68
C ALA A 230 33.95 -6.10 17.28
N ASP A 231 33.09 -7.06 16.95
CA ASP A 231 32.36 -7.14 15.67
C ASP A 231 30.85 -6.87 15.78
N GLU A 232 30.38 -6.50 16.98
CA GLU A 232 29.07 -5.94 17.26
C GLU A 232 28.73 -4.73 16.36
N ILE A 233 27.59 -4.82 15.69
CA ILE A 233 27.01 -3.74 14.90
C ILE A 233 25.82 -3.17 15.70
N PRO A 234 25.92 -1.96 16.28
CA PRO A 234 24.89 -1.47 17.19
C PRO A 234 23.54 -1.23 16.49
N TYR A 235 23.55 -0.64 15.30
CA TYR A 235 22.38 -0.54 14.43
C TYR A 235 22.73 -0.90 12.98
N SER A 236 21.91 -1.73 12.34
CA SER A 236 21.99 -2.00 10.89
C SER A 236 20.61 -2.07 10.23
N GLY A 237 20.50 -1.57 9.00
CA GLY A 237 19.26 -1.51 8.22
C GLY A 237 19.52 -1.34 6.73
N THR A 238 18.46 -1.22 5.93
CA THR A 238 18.57 -0.94 4.48
C THR A 238 18.20 0.52 4.19
N GLY A 239 19.20 1.36 4.01
CA GLY A 239 19.06 2.81 3.94
C GLY A 239 18.84 3.47 5.31
N ILE A 240 19.05 4.79 5.38
CA ILE A 240 18.89 5.56 6.61
C ILE A 240 17.47 6.09 6.84
N GLY A 241 16.67 6.18 5.77
CA GLY A 241 15.26 6.60 5.80
C GLY A 241 14.40 5.89 6.86
N PRO A 242 14.42 4.55 6.96
CA PRO A 242 13.65 3.83 7.98
C PRO A 242 14.01 4.20 9.42
N LEU A 243 15.29 4.49 9.72
CA LEU A 243 15.70 4.94 11.06
C LEU A 243 15.14 6.34 11.35
N MET A 244 15.23 7.27 10.39
CA MET A 244 14.64 8.60 10.53
C MET A 244 13.11 8.54 10.69
N ASP A 245 12.42 7.75 9.87
CA ASP A 245 10.97 7.59 9.90
C ASP A 245 10.49 6.98 11.26
N GLN A 246 11.31 6.13 11.91
CA GLN A 246 11.07 5.59 13.26
C GLN A 246 11.25 6.62 14.39
N ILE A 247 12.28 7.48 14.32
CA ILE A 247 12.61 8.40 15.43
C ILE A 247 12.07 9.82 15.28
N MET A 248 11.63 10.25 14.09
CA MET A 248 11.28 11.65 13.82
C MET A 248 10.12 12.19 14.69
N GLY A 249 9.24 11.31 15.18
CA GLY A 249 8.20 11.65 16.15
C GLY A 249 8.73 12.16 17.49
N ALA A 250 9.99 11.87 17.85
CA ALA A 250 10.69 12.42 19.01
C ALA A 250 11.09 13.91 18.82
N TRP A 251 10.91 14.47 17.62
CA TRP A 251 11.03 15.89 17.31
C TRP A 251 9.70 16.51 16.83
N GLY A 252 8.56 15.83 16.98
CA GLY A 252 7.25 16.40 16.64
C GLY A 252 7.05 16.71 15.14
N VAL A 253 7.64 15.90 14.25
CA VAL A 253 7.49 16.00 12.78
C VAL A 253 7.09 14.66 12.16
N GLY A 254 6.54 14.69 10.95
CA GLY A 254 6.00 13.49 10.30
C GLY A 254 4.66 13.04 10.91
N THR A 255 3.92 14.00 11.47
CA THR A 255 2.76 13.77 12.35
C THR A 255 1.49 13.26 11.64
N ARG A 256 1.59 12.83 10.37
CA ARG A 256 0.49 12.32 9.53
C ARG A 256 0.79 10.96 8.86
N GLY A 257 1.87 10.30 9.28
CA GLY A 257 2.19 8.91 8.93
C GLY A 257 2.95 8.75 7.61
N LEU A 258 3.30 7.51 7.29
CA LEU A 258 4.26 7.18 6.23
C LEU A 258 3.76 7.44 4.79
N GLY A 259 2.47 7.70 4.61
CA GLY A 259 1.92 8.17 3.32
C GLY A 259 2.35 9.61 2.97
N HIS A 260 2.71 10.41 3.97
CA HIS A 260 2.87 11.87 3.86
C HIS A 260 4.28 12.33 4.23
N LYS A 261 5.32 11.66 3.66
CA LYS A 261 6.75 11.76 4.03
C LYS A 261 7.42 13.15 3.99
N HIS A 262 6.72 14.17 3.49
CA HIS A 262 7.26 15.52 3.30
C HIS A 262 6.38 16.62 3.88
N VAL A 263 5.09 16.35 4.11
CA VAL A 263 4.10 17.35 4.54
C VAL A 263 3.33 16.83 5.74
N ASP A 264 3.24 17.66 6.77
CA ASP A 264 2.35 17.46 7.90
C ASP A 264 1.71 18.80 8.29
N VAL A 265 1.12 18.89 9.47
CA VAL A 265 0.48 20.12 9.97
C VAL A 265 1.43 20.81 10.96
N ASP A 266 1.57 22.13 10.85
CA ASP A 266 2.26 22.90 11.88
C ASP A 266 1.40 22.97 13.16
N PRO A 267 1.90 22.53 14.33
CA PRO A 267 1.10 22.51 15.56
C PRO A 267 0.77 23.91 16.11
N LYS A 268 1.38 24.99 15.59
CA LYS A 268 1.12 26.37 16.01
C LYS A 268 0.09 27.07 15.13
N THR A 269 0.13 26.88 13.80
CA THR A 269 -0.80 27.53 12.86
C THR A 269 -1.95 26.64 12.42
N ASN A 270 -1.83 25.32 12.59
CA ASN A 270 -2.74 24.30 12.05
C ASN A 270 -2.85 24.33 10.50
N GLU A 271 -1.80 24.81 9.82
CA GLU A 271 -1.68 24.82 8.36
C GLU A 271 -0.72 23.72 7.86
N LEU A 272 -0.81 23.38 6.57
CA LEU A 272 0.13 22.44 5.95
C LEU A 272 1.54 23.04 5.90
N ARG A 273 2.55 22.26 6.32
CA ARG A 273 3.97 22.64 6.23
C ARG A 273 4.81 21.54 5.58
N PHE A 274 5.86 21.94 4.88
CA PHE A 274 6.86 21.01 4.35
C PHE A 274 7.92 20.73 5.42
N TYR A 275 7.68 19.74 6.29
CA TYR A 275 8.42 19.58 7.55
C TYR A 275 9.90 19.24 7.40
N ARG A 276 10.31 18.71 6.24
CA ARG A 276 11.73 18.41 5.90
C ARG A 276 12.62 19.66 5.80
N LEU A 277 12.04 20.86 5.93
CA LEU A 277 12.74 22.16 6.02
C LEU A 277 12.65 22.81 7.40
N SER A 278 12.11 22.11 8.40
CA SER A 278 11.96 22.63 9.78
C SER A 278 13.20 22.36 10.63
N ASP A 279 13.46 23.24 11.61
CA ASP A 279 14.55 23.06 12.58
C ASP A 279 14.38 21.78 13.41
N ASN A 280 13.14 21.36 13.67
CA ASN A 280 12.85 20.08 14.29
C ASN A 280 13.39 18.91 13.45
N PHE A 281 13.25 18.96 12.12
CA PHE A 281 13.83 17.94 11.23
C PHE A 281 15.35 18.05 11.12
N LYS A 282 15.92 19.27 11.21
CA LYS A 282 17.38 19.43 11.39
C LYS A 282 17.88 18.66 12.62
N GLY A 283 17.15 18.74 13.74
CA GLY A 283 17.47 17.99 14.97
C GLY A 283 17.46 16.46 14.79
N VAL A 284 16.58 15.92 13.94
CA VAL A 284 16.59 14.50 13.55
C VAL A 284 17.90 14.17 12.81
N LEU A 285 18.29 15.00 11.83
CA LEU A 285 19.53 14.81 11.09
C LEU A 285 20.77 14.95 11.98
N GLU A 286 20.80 15.89 12.93
CA GLU A 286 21.88 16.06 13.91
C GLU A 286 22.06 14.80 14.80
N TYR A 287 20.97 14.19 15.24
CA TYR A 287 21.01 12.94 15.99
C TYR A 287 21.53 11.76 15.14
N VAL A 288 21.01 11.58 13.93
CA VAL A 288 21.45 10.48 13.05
C VAL A 288 22.89 10.68 12.56
N ARG A 289 23.29 11.93 12.31
CA ARG A 289 24.68 12.35 12.09
C ARG A 289 25.58 11.92 13.24
N LYS A 290 25.19 12.18 14.50
CA LYS A 290 25.94 11.78 15.70
C LYS A 290 26.12 10.25 15.74
N LEU A 291 25.04 9.49 15.54
CA LEU A 291 25.10 8.03 15.49
C LEU A 291 26.05 7.52 14.39
N TYR A 292 26.01 8.12 13.19
CA TYR A 292 26.86 7.69 12.08
C TYR A 292 28.33 8.08 12.28
N ALA A 293 28.61 9.31 12.74
CA ALA A 293 29.96 9.82 12.97
C ALA A 293 30.68 9.09 14.13
N GLU A 294 29.95 8.71 15.18
CA GLU A 294 30.47 7.82 16.24
C GLU A 294 30.52 6.35 15.79
N GLY A 295 30.10 6.03 14.56
CA GLY A 295 30.09 4.70 13.96
C GLY A 295 29.23 3.70 14.72
N LEU A 296 28.08 4.15 15.22
CA LEU A 296 27.03 3.36 15.86
C LEU A 296 26.04 2.79 14.84
N ILE A 297 26.03 3.35 13.63
CA ILE A 297 25.32 2.84 12.46
C ILE A 297 26.31 2.07 11.58
N ASP A 298 25.86 0.92 11.06
CA ASP A 298 26.57 0.11 10.08
C ASP A 298 27.01 0.94 8.87
N LYS A 299 28.31 0.90 8.54
CA LYS A 299 28.88 1.60 7.38
C LYS A 299 28.22 1.19 6.05
N ASP A 300 27.72 -0.04 5.95
CA ASP A 300 27.15 -0.58 4.71
C ASP A 300 25.66 -0.21 4.56
N VAL A 301 25.06 0.51 5.53
CA VAL A 301 23.62 0.87 5.56
C VAL A 301 23.13 1.53 4.26
N PHE A 302 23.99 2.27 3.55
CA PHE A 302 23.63 2.98 2.31
C PHE A 302 23.70 2.10 1.05
N THR A 303 24.42 0.98 1.10
CA THR A 303 24.68 0.13 -0.08
C THR A 303 24.07 -1.27 0.03
N GLN A 304 23.86 -1.77 1.26
CA GLN A 304 23.43 -3.14 1.49
C GLN A 304 21.93 -3.36 1.22
N LYS A 305 21.61 -4.56 0.75
CA LYS A 305 20.24 -5.06 0.50
C LYS A 305 19.76 -5.93 1.67
N GLY A 306 18.45 -6.23 1.69
CA GLY A 306 17.82 -7.03 2.75
C GLY A 306 18.55 -8.35 3.03
N ASN A 307 18.89 -9.12 2.00
CA ASN A 307 19.60 -10.40 2.17
C ASN A 307 20.99 -10.25 2.83
N GLU A 308 21.68 -9.13 2.63
CA GLU A 308 23.00 -8.86 3.22
C GLU A 308 22.86 -8.44 4.70
N LEU A 309 21.85 -7.62 5.01
CA LEU A 309 21.42 -7.35 6.38
C LEU A 309 21.03 -8.63 7.13
N TYR A 310 20.26 -9.51 6.49
CA TYR A 310 19.81 -10.77 7.09
C TYR A 310 20.98 -11.75 7.28
N ALA A 311 21.96 -11.76 6.37
CA ALA A 311 23.21 -12.51 6.56
C ALA A 311 24.06 -11.99 7.72
N LYS A 312 24.00 -10.68 8.05
CA LYS A 312 24.58 -10.14 9.29
C LYS A 312 23.75 -10.55 10.51
N GLY A 313 22.42 -10.45 10.43
CA GLY A 313 21.50 -10.89 11.49
C GLY A 313 21.69 -12.36 11.89
N GLY A 314 21.81 -13.25 10.91
CA GLY A 314 22.04 -14.69 11.11
C GLY A 314 23.42 -15.06 11.69
N LYS A 315 24.38 -14.11 11.71
CA LYS A 315 25.65 -14.25 12.46
C LYS A 315 25.52 -13.83 13.93
N GLY A 316 24.39 -13.25 14.33
CA GLY A 316 24.12 -12.82 15.70
C GLY A 316 24.72 -11.47 16.11
N VAL A 317 25.38 -10.77 15.19
CA VAL A 317 26.18 -9.55 15.46
C VAL A 317 25.39 -8.23 15.47
N LEU A 318 24.08 -8.26 15.27
CA LEU A 318 23.25 -7.03 15.32
C LEU A 318 22.74 -6.77 16.75
N GLY A 319 22.90 -5.54 17.23
CA GLY A 319 22.28 -5.09 18.49
C GLY A 319 20.87 -4.55 18.29
N SER A 320 20.69 -3.81 17.19
CA SER A 320 19.39 -3.31 16.75
C SER A 320 19.26 -3.27 15.23
N THR A 321 18.04 -3.33 14.73
CA THR A 321 17.76 -3.36 13.29
C THR A 321 16.31 -2.96 12.98
N ILE A 322 16.06 -2.51 11.74
CA ILE A 322 14.71 -2.32 11.20
C ILE A 322 14.51 -3.28 10.02
N ASN A 323 13.56 -4.19 10.17
CA ASN A 323 13.10 -5.17 9.17
C ASN A 323 11.70 -5.69 9.58
N PRO A 324 11.01 -6.51 8.77
CA PRO A 324 9.68 -7.04 9.11
C PRO A 324 9.62 -7.74 10.47
N ASN A 325 10.54 -8.67 10.74
CA ASN A 325 10.66 -9.39 12.02
C ASN A 325 11.98 -10.22 12.05
N PRO A 326 12.88 -10.01 13.04
CA PRO A 326 14.16 -10.72 13.13
C PRO A 326 14.07 -12.25 13.09
N LYS A 327 13.06 -12.83 13.74
CA LYS A 327 12.84 -14.27 13.83
C LYS A 327 12.52 -14.85 12.45
N THR A 328 11.65 -14.22 11.66
CA THR A 328 11.30 -14.72 10.32
C THR A 328 12.33 -14.40 9.25
N GLN A 329 13.05 -13.28 9.36
CA GLN A 329 14.00 -12.85 8.33
C GLN A 329 15.38 -13.52 8.46
N PHE A 330 15.83 -13.84 9.68
CA PHE A 330 17.17 -14.41 9.91
C PHE A 330 17.29 -15.33 11.13
N ASN A 331 16.18 -15.89 11.64
CA ASN A 331 16.14 -16.69 12.88
C ASN A 331 16.72 -15.93 14.09
N GLY A 332 16.55 -14.61 14.14
CA GLY A 332 16.97 -13.76 15.25
C GLY A 332 16.08 -13.92 16.47
N GLU A 333 16.53 -14.69 17.47
CA GLU A 333 15.87 -14.81 18.77
C GLU A 333 16.24 -13.65 19.72
N GLY A 334 15.38 -13.40 20.71
CA GLY A 334 15.66 -12.42 21.78
C GLY A 334 15.54 -10.95 21.37
N TYR A 335 14.93 -10.64 20.23
CA TYR A 335 14.61 -9.26 19.82
C TYR A 335 13.18 -8.86 20.22
N PHE A 336 13.00 -7.59 20.57
CA PHE A 336 11.69 -6.98 20.75
C PHE A 336 11.65 -5.60 20.05
N GLY A 337 10.47 -5.15 19.64
CA GLY A 337 10.32 -3.82 19.02
C GLY A 337 10.14 -2.71 20.05
N LEU A 338 10.79 -1.57 19.85
CA LEU A 338 10.61 -0.37 20.66
C LEU A 338 9.28 0.33 20.35
N GLY A 339 8.72 0.97 21.38
CA GLY A 339 7.64 1.96 21.26
C GLY A 339 8.16 3.34 20.85
N ALA A 340 7.38 4.40 21.13
CA ALA A 340 7.78 5.76 20.82
C ALA A 340 8.87 6.26 21.79
N LEU A 341 10.01 6.66 21.25
CA LEU A 341 11.07 7.31 22.02
C LEU A 341 10.71 8.77 22.28
N LYS A 342 10.93 9.22 23.52
CA LYS A 342 10.85 10.64 23.87
C LYS A 342 12.14 11.36 23.47
N GLY A 343 12.01 12.50 22.80
CA GLY A 343 13.15 13.29 22.34
C GLY A 343 13.50 14.48 23.23
N PRO A 344 14.50 15.28 22.84
CA PRO A 344 15.08 16.34 23.67
C PRO A 344 14.11 17.48 23.99
N ASN A 345 13.13 17.73 23.10
CA ASN A 345 12.13 18.79 23.26
C ASN A 345 10.90 18.34 24.08
N GLY A 346 10.87 17.07 24.50
CA GLY A 346 9.75 16.47 25.22
C GLY A 346 8.69 15.78 24.35
N ASP A 347 8.75 15.94 23.02
CA ASP A 347 7.91 15.23 22.06
C ASP A 347 8.09 13.70 22.17
N GLN A 348 7.00 12.95 22.03
CA GLN A 348 6.99 11.49 22.05
C GLN A 348 5.80 10.97 21.22
N LEU A 349 6.05 10.69 19.94
CA LEU A 349 5.07 10.18 18.98
C LEU A 349 5.62 8.97 18.23
N TYR A 350 4.77 7.96 17.99
CA TYR A 350 5.06 6.87 17.06
C TYR A 350 4.57 7.25 15.66
N THR A 351 5.47 7.77 14.83
CA THR A 351 5.16 8.28 13.48
C THR A 351 5.30 7.25 12.37
N HIS A 352 5.98 6.13 12.63
CA HIS A 352 6.17 5.03 11.67
C HIS A 352 4.91 4.17 11.54
N ILE A 353 3.82 4.77 11.08
CA ILE A 353 2.53 4.11 10.85
C ILE A 353 2.21 4.18 9.36
N LYS A 354 2.07 3.02 8.72
CA LYS A 354 1.63 2.87 7.33
C LYS A 354 0.15 3.24 7.22
N VAL A 355 -0.25 3.77 6.07
CA VAL A 355 -1.66 3.94 5.74
C VAL A 355 -2.34 2.57 5.61
N PRO A 356 -3.52 2.34 6.21
CA PRO A 356 -4.26 1.09 6.10
C PRO A 356 -4.59 0.68 4.66
N MET A 357 -4.87 1.64 3.77
CA MET A 357 -5.05 1.38 2.33
C MET A 357 -3.70 1.39 1.60
N VAL A 358 -2.97 0.28 1.65
CA VAL A 358 -1.59 0.19 1.12
C VAL A 358 -1.55 0.20 -0.42
N TRP A 359 -2.50 -0.46 -1.08
CA TRP A 359 -2.54 -0.57 -2.55
C TRP A 359 -3.93 -0.15 -3.06
N PRO A 360 -4.12 1.07 -3.61
CA PRO A 360 -5.44 1.52 -4.06
C PRO A 360 -5.97 0.66 -5.23
N GLY A 361 -5.11 0.37 -6.21
CA GLY A 361 -5.42 -0.50 -7.35
C GLY A 361 -4.87 -1.92 -7.17
N ALA A 362 -5.29 -2.61 -6.12
CA ALA A 362 -4.96 -4.03 -5.92
C ALA A 362 -5.77 -4.94 -6.86
N PHE A 363 -7.01 -4.55 -7.19
CA PHE A 363 -7.79 -5.13 -8.26
C PHE A 363 -8.56 -4.06 -9.04
N VAL A 364 -8.56 -4.16 -10.37
CA VAL A 364 -9.11 -3.16 -11.30
C VAL A 364 -9.77 -3.88 -12.48
N ILE A 365 -11.04 -3.58 -12.76
CA ILE A 365 -11.81 -4.20 -13.86
C ILE A 365 -11.70 -3.31 -15.11
N THR A 366 -11.55 -3.92 -16.29
CA THR A 366 -11.32 -3.19 -17.56
C THR A 366 -12.57 -3.15 -18.46
N ASP A 367 -12.56 -2.30 -19.49
CA ASP A 367 -13.59 -2.27 -20.55
C ASP A 367 -13.68 -3.56 -21.39
N LYS A 368 -12.67 -4.44 -21.29
CA LYS A 368 -12.69 -5.75 -21.95
C LYS A 368 -13.60 -6.74 -21.25
N ASN A 369 -13.81 -6.58 -19.94
CA ASN A 369 -14.64 -7.47 -19.13
C ASN A 369 -16.09 -7.52 -19.63
N LYS A 370 -16.57 -8.70 -20.02
CA LYS A 370 -17.95 -8.91 -20.51
C LYS A 370 -18.93 -9.39 -19.43
N ASN A 371 -18.46 -9.52 -18.19
CA ASN A 371 -19.26 -9.94 -17.04
C ASN A 371 -18.92 -9.06 -15.80
N PRO A 372 -19.09 -7.72 -15.88
CA PRO A 372 -18.65 -6.81 -14.83
C PRO A 372 -19.35 -7.08 -13.50
N GLU A 373 -20.66 -7.34 -13.50
CA GLU A 373 -21.42 -7.62 -12.26
C GLU A 373 -20.91 -8.89 -11.56
N ALA A 374 -20.66 -9.96 -12.32
CA ALA A 374 -20.10 -11.19 -11.77
C ALA A 374 -18.68 -10.97 -11.22
N THR A 375 -17.86 -10.20 -11.94
CA THR A 375 -16.48 -9.89 -11.53
C THR A 375 -16.44 -9.03 -10.26
N ILE A 376 -17.34 -8.06 -10.15
CA ILE A 376 -17.51 -7.21 -8.96
C ILE A 376 -17.94 -8.06 -7.76
N ARG A 377 -18.95 -8.93 -7.92
CA ARG A 377 -19.36 -9.85 -6.84
C ARG A 377 -18.26 -10.82 -6.43
N TRP A 378 -17.45 -11.28 -7.39
CA TRP A 378 -16.33 -12.21 -7.17
C TRP A 378 -15.23 -11.55 -6.31
N ILE A 379 -14.92 -10.28 -6.54
CA ILE A 379 -13.90 -9.59 -5.76
C ILE A 379 -14.43 -9.03 -4.43
N ASP A 380 -15.68 -8.54 -4.39
CA ASP A 380 -16.31 -7.97 -3.19
C ASP A 380 -16.35 -8.96 -2.02
N ASN A 381 -16.50 -10.26 -2.31
CA ASN A 381 -16.49 -11.32 -1.31
C ASN A 381 -15.29 -11.23 -0.35
N PHE A 382 -14.09 -10.88 -0.84
CA PHE A 382 -12.87 -10.78 -0.03
C PHE A 382 -12.78 -9.52 0.86
N TYR A 383 -13.79 -8.65 0.81
CA TYR A 383 -13.99 -7.55 1.76
C TYR A 383 -15.06 -7.89 2.82
N GLY A 384 -15.82 -8.96 2.61
CA GLY A 384 -16.69 -9.57 3.60
C GLY A 384 -15.91 -10.45 4.58
N ASP A 385 -16.48 -10.71 5.76
CA ASP A 385 -15.75 -11.41 6.83
C ASP A 385 -15.45 -12.87 6.48
N GLU A 386 -16.43 -13.58 5.93
CA GLU A 386 -16.32 -14.98 5.48
C GLU A 386 -15.36 -15.12 4.29
N GLY A 387 -15.44 -14.23 3.31
CA GLY A 387 -14.54 -14.25 2.15
C GLY A 387 -13.12 -13.86 2.51
N ALA A 388 -12.91 -12.89 3.41
CA ALA A 388 -11.59 -12.61 3.97
C ALA A 388 -11.02 -13.84 4.71
N GLN A 389 -11.82 -14.48 5.58
CA GLN A 389 -11.43 -15.73 6.26
C GLN A 389 -11.01 -16.80 5.25
N PHE A 390 -11.82 -17.03 4.22
CA PHE A 390 -11.53 -18.01 3.17
C PHE A 390 -10.27 -17.65 2.37
N TYR A 391 -10.04 -16.37 2.05
CA TYR A 391 -8.85 -15.93 1.33
C TYR A 391 -7.54 -16.15 2.10
N PHE A 392 -7.53 -15.86 3.41
CA PHE A 392 -6.34 -16.00 4.26
C PHE A 392 -6.15 -17.41 4.83
N MET A 393 -7.23 -18.07 5.24
CA MET A 393 -7.17 -19.35 5.95
C MET A 393 -7.44 -20.57 5.05
N GLY A 394 -8.20 -20.41 3.96
CA GLY A 394 -8.65 -21.51 3.10
C GLY A 394 -9.91 -22.20 3.62
N VAL A 395 -9.88 -23.53 3.76
CA VAL A 395 -11.03 -24.37 4.16
C VAL A 395 -10.78 -25.05 5.49
N GLU A 396 -11.79 -25.04 6.38
CA GLU A 396 -11.71 -25.66 7.70
C GLU A 396 -11.55 -27.18 7.59
N GLY A 397 -10.69 -27.76 8.44
CA GLY A 397 -10.32 -29.18 8.41
C GLY A 397 -9.38 -29.56 7.26
N VAL A 398 -9.07 -28.66 6.32
CA VAL A 398 -8.16 -28.92 5.19
C VAL A 398 -6.88 -28.09 5.29
N SER A 399 -7.00 -26.78 5.50
CA SER A 399 -5.86 -25.87 5.65
C SER A 399 -5.79 -25.23 7.04
N TYR A 400 -6.93 -25.08 7.73
CA TYR A 400 -6.96 -24.54 9.09
C TYR A 400 -7.93 -25.30 10.01
N THR A 401 -7.77 -25.15 11.32
CA THR A 401 -8.71 -25.58 12.34
C THR A 401 -9.00 -24.46 13.33
N LYS A 402 -10.08 -24.61 14.09
CA LYS A 402 -10.44 -23.73 15.20
C LYS A 402 -9.96 -24.33 16.52
N THR A 403 -9.22 -23.56 17.31
CA THR A 403 -8.75 -23.93 18.65
C THR A 403 -9.89 -23.86 19.68
N ALA A 404 -9.65 -24.41 20.88
CA ALA A 404 -10.63 -24.39 21.97
C ALA A 404 -10.97 -22.96 22.47
N ASP A 405 -10.04 -22.01 22.37
CA ASP A 405 -10.26 -20.59 22.65
C ASP A 405 -10.78 -19.81 21.43
N GLY A 406 -11.11 -20.51 20.34
CA GLY A 406 -11.81 -19.97 19.17
C GLY A 406 -10.95 -19.28 18.13
N LYS A 407 -9.61 -19.28 18.29
CA LYS A 407 -8.67 -18.78 17.27
C LYS A 407 -8.62 -19.74 16.08
N LEU A 408 -8.24 -19.21 14.92
CA LEU A 408 -7.99 -20.00 13.73
C LEU A 408 -6.49 -20.21 13.55
N GLU A 409 -6.06 -21.45 13.40
CA GLU A 409 -4.67 -21.83 13.14
C GLU A 409 -4.58 -22.72 11.91
N TYR A 410 -3.50 -22.61 11.14
CA TYR A 410 -3.23 -23.59 10.09
C TYR A 410 -3.02 -24.99 10.68
N VAL A 411 -3.30 -26.03 9.88
CA VAL A 411 -3.06 -27.43 10.25
C VAL A 411 -1.57 -27.72 10.44
N ASP A 412 -1.25 -28.80 11.16
CA ASP A 412 0.14 -29.13 11.49
C ASP A 412 0.96 -29.52 10.24
N GLU A 413 0.34 -30.03 9.18
CA GLU A 413 0.97 -30.27 7.87
C GLU A 413 1.50 -28.99 7.21
N ILE A 414 0.99 -27.82 7.61
CA ILE A 414 1.45 -26.49 7.17
C ILE A 414 2.45 -25.92 8.19
N LYS A 415 2.12 -25.95 9.50
CA LYS A 415 2.96 -25.37 10.56
C LYS A 415 4.26 -26.14 10.82
N LYS A 416 4.22 -27.46 10.64
CA LYS A 416 5.29 -28.44 10.94
C LYS A 416 5.47 -29.36 9.75
N ASN A 417 5.64 -28.79 8.56
CA ASN A 417 5.59 -29.54 7.31
C ASN A 417 6.62 -30.70 7.30
N PRO A 418 6.21 -31.96 7.07
CA PRO A 418 7.08 -33.12 7.22
C PRO A 418 8.22 -33.20 6.19
N ALA A 419 8.17 -32.40 5.12
CA ALA A 419 9.25 -32.28 4.15
C ALA A 419 10.25 -31.16 4.49
N GLY A 420 10.15 -30.54 5.68
CA GLY A 420 11.05 -29.47 6.13
C GLY A 420 10.81 -28.11 5.45
N LEU A 421 9.68 -27.94 4.77
CA LEU A 421 9.30 -26.66 4.15
C LEU A 421 9.02 -25.59 5.20
N THR A 422 9.28 -24.33 4.87
CA THR A 422 8.78 -23.20 5.66
C THR A 422 7.25 -23.12 5.58
N MET A 423 6.62 -22.45 6.56
CA MET A 423 5.17 -22.28 6.57
C MET A 423 4.66 -21.64 5.26
N ASP A 424 5.33 -20.59 4.77
CA ASP A 424 5.02 -19.95 3.49
C ASP A 424 5.11 -20.95 2.31
N GLN A 425 6.20 -21.72 2.23
CA GLN A 425 6.36 -22.73 1.17
C GLN A 425 5.24 -23.77 1.19
N ALA A 426 4.82 -24.23 2.38
CA ALA A 426 3.69 -25.13 2.54
C ALA A 426 2.35 -24.47 2.16
N LEU A 427 2.14 -23.20 2.51
CA LEU A 427 0.95 -22.41 2.19
C LEU A 427 0.72 -22.19 0.69
N THR A 428 1.75 -22.28 -0.16
CA THR A 428 1.63 -22.07 -1.62
C THR A 428 0.63 -22.99 -2.32
N LYS A 429 0.29 -24.15 -1.72
CA LYS A 429 -0.73 -25.08 -2.24
C LYS A 429 -2.16 -24.68 -1.87
N TYR A 430 -2.33 -23.82 -0.87
CA TYR A 430 -3.61 -23.52 -0.25
C TYR A 430 -4.11 -22.11 -0.57
N VAL A 431 -3.24 -21.11 -0.43
CA VAL A 431 -3.58 -19.67 -0.45
C VAL A 431 -2.59 -18.85 -1.31
N THR A 432 -2.84 -17.56 -1.48
CA THR A 432 -2.04 -16.66 -2.35
C THR A 432 -1.61 -15.33 -1.74
N TRP A 433 -1.88 -15.09 -0.46
CA TRP A 433 -1.62 -13.80 0.17
C TRP A 433 -0.12 -13.50 0.40
N MET A 434 0.77 -14.48 0.32
CA MET A 434 2.21 -14.28 0.57
C MET A 434 2.81 -13.24 -0.38
N GLY A 435 3.71 -12.39 0.13
CA GLY A 435 4.31 -11.30 -0.64
C GLY A 435 3.41 -10.07 -0.89
N GLY A 436 2.16 -10.08 -0.41
CA GLY A 436 1.31 -8.88 -0.38
C GLY A 436 0.72 -8.47 -1.73
N SER A 437 0.19 -7.24 -1.79
CA SER A 437 -0.41 -6.60 -2.98
C SER A 437 -1.76 -7.17 -3.45
N TYR A 438 -2.22 -8.27 -2.85
CA TYR A 438 -3.54 -8.85 -3.07
C TYR A 438 -4.67 -7.86 -2.69
N PRO A 439 -5.82 -7.88 -3.40
CA PRO A 439 -7.04 -7.20 -2.98
C PRO A 439 -7.68 -7.91 -1.78
N GLY A 440 -8.44 -7.17 -0.97
CA GLY A 440 -9.24 -7.71 0.13
C GLY A 440 -9.00 -6.99 1.47
N TYR A 441 -9.73 -7.44 2.50
CA TYR A 441 -9.69 -6.87 3.85
C TYR A 441 -8.84 -7.73 4.81
N VAL A 442 -7.69 -7.19 5.23
CA VAL A 442 -6.73 -7.89 6.10
C VAL A 442 -7.06 -7.63 7.56
N GLN A 443 -7.38 -8.71 8.29
CA GLN A 443 -7.74 -8.68 9.71
C GLN A 443 -6.78 -9.56 10.51
N GLU A 444 -6.37 -9.11 11.69
CA GLU A 444 -5.45 -9.83 12.59
C GLU A 444 -5.88 -11.29 12.86
N LYS A 445 -7.18 -11.52 13.07
CA LYS A 445 -7.75 -12.85 13.29
C LYS A 445 -7.46 -13.85 12.15
N TYR A 446 -7.33 -13.38 10.92
CA TYR A 446 -7.15 -14.22 9.72
C TYR A 446 -5.75 -14.15 9.13
N PHE A 447 -5.07 -13.01 9.23
CA PHE A 447 -3.69 -12.90 8.78
C PHE A 447 -2.76 -13.76 9.67
N LYS A 448 -1.69 -14.31 9.08
CA LYS A 448 -0.73 -15.22 9.75
C LYS A 448 0.74 -14.96 9.35
N GLY A 449 1.04 -13.73 8.92
CA GLY A 449 2.42 -13.28 8.72
C GLY A 449 3.12 -12.87 10.02
N SER A 450 4.37 -12.42 9.89
CA SER A 450 5.27 -11.95 10.95
C SER A 450 4.65 -10.94 11.93
N GLU A 451 3.74 -10.12 11.45
CA GLU A 451 3.08 -9.05 12.18
C GLU A 451 2.09 -9.59 13.23
N THR A 452 1.78 -10.90 13.20
CA THR A 452 1.00 -11.60 14.25
C THR A 452 1.86 -12.35 15.27
N LEU A 453 3.19 -12.33 15.15
CA LEU A 453 4.07 -12.96 16.14
C LEU A 453 4.07 -12.18 17.46
N PRO A 454 4.25 -12.85 18.63
CA PRO A 454 4.11 -12.22 19.94
C PRO A 454 4.94 -10.93 20.12
N GLU A 455 6.17 -10.90 19.60
CA GLU A 455 7.07 -9.75 19.64
C GLU A 455 6.60 -8.58 18.76
N SER A 456 5.89 -8.86 17.66
CA SER A 456 5.27 -7.86 16.78
C SER A 456 3.99 -7.30 17.40
N ILE A 457 3.17 -8.16 18.02
CA ILE A 457 2.00 -7.75 18.81
C ILE A 457 2.43 -6.86 19.98
N GLU A 458 3.49 -7.21 20.67
CA GLU A 458 4.02 -6.44 21.80
C GLU A 458 4.61 -5.09 21.36
N ALA A 459 5.33 -5.04 20.22
CA ALA A 459 5.74 -3.77 19.61
C ALA A 459 4.54 -2.87 19.28
N GLY A 460 3.42 -3.45 18.82
CA GLY A 460 2.14 -2.75 18.63
C GLY A 460 1.64 -2.09 19.92
N LYS A 461 1.54 -2.84 21.02
CA LYS A 461 1.10 -2.32 22.33
C LYS A 461 2.04 -1.24 22.87
N LYS A 462 3.35 -1.32 22.61
CA LYS A 462 4.33 -0.30 23.00
C LYS A 462 4.21 0.98 22.17
N ALA A 463 3.79 0.87 20.91
CA ALA A 463 3.54 2.01 20.04
C ALA A 463 2.20 2.71 20.35
N GLU A 464 1.15 1.94 20.68
CA GLU A 464 -0.24 2.40 20.84
C GLU A 464 -0.43 3.67 21.69
N PRO A 465 0.15 3.82 22.91
CA PRO A 465 -0.08 5.00 23.76
C PRO A 465 0.39 6.33 23.14
N HIS A 466 1.31 6.25 22.17
CA HIS A 466 1.95 7.38 21.50
C HIS A 466 1.70 7.40 19.98
N ALA A 467 0.85 6.50 19.47
CA ALA A 467 0.50 6.45 18.06
C ALA A 467 -0.12 7.79 17.61
N ILE A 468 0.23 8.24 16.39
CA ILE A 468 -0.39 9.42 15.81
C ILE A 468 -1.91 9.23 15.69
N LYS A 469 -2.68 10.16 16.26
CA LYS A 469 -4.15 10.08 16.32
C LYS A 469 -4.83 10.43 15.00
N GLU A 470 -4.20 11.30 14.22
CA GLU A 470 -4.68 11.73 12.91
C GLU A 470 -3.76 11.16 11.82
N LEU A 471 -4.10 9.97 11.33
CA LEU A 471 -3.40 9.33 10.21
C LEU A 471 -4.09 9.74 8.90
N TRP A 472 -3.38 10.40 8.00
CA TRP A 472 -3.90 10.69 6.67
C TRP A 472 -3.68 9.50 5.74
N TYR A 473 -4.71 9.11 4.99
CA TYR A 473 -4.54 8.19 3.86
C TYR A 473 -4.00 8.97 2.67
N ASN A 474 -3.43 8.28 1.67
CA ASN A 474 -2.85 8.94 0.50
C ASN A 474 -3.90 9.82 -0.21
N PHE A 475 -3.53 11.06 -0.56
CA PHE A 475 -4.40 11.96 -1.30
C PHE A 475 -4.38 11.65 -2.80
N ASN A 476 -5.53 11.79 -3.45
CA ASN A 476 -5.64 11.64 -4.89
C ASN A 476 -5.46 12.99 -5.59
N PHE A 477 -4.52 13.02 -6.52
CA PHE A 477 -4.15 14.18 -7.34
C PHE A 477 -4.87 14.14 -8.70
N THR A 478 -5.17 15.30 -9.28
CA THR A 478 -5.60 15.39 -10.68
C THR A 478 -4.47 14.94 -11.63
N GLU A 479 -4.73 14.82 -12.93
CA GLU A 479 -3.65 14.47 -13.88
C GLU A 479 -2.53 15.54 -13.92
N GLU A 480 -2.89 16.83 -13.90
CA GLU A 480 -1.93 17.95 -13.85
C GLU A 480 -1.10 17.94 -12.55
N GLU A 481 -1.77 17.81 -11.40
CA GLU A 481 -1.10 17.71 -10.11
C GLU A 481 -0.23 16.45 -9.99
N SER A 482 -0.67 15.33 -10.58
CA SER A 482 0.11 14.08 -10.63
C SER A 482 1.38 14.24 -11.45
N GLU A 483 1.32 14.94 -12.59
CA GLU A 483 2.51 15.21 -13.40
C GLU A 483 3.46 16.20 -12.71
N PHE A 484 2.94 17.21 -12.00
CA PHE A 484 3.75 18.06 -11.12
C PHE A 484 4.46 17.23 -10.04
N MET A 485 3.73 16.38 -9.32
CA MET A 485 4.27 15.56 -8.24
C MET A 485 5.31 14.55 -8.74
N LYS A 486 5.13 14.01 -9.95
CA LYS A 486 6.06 13.09 -10.61
C LYS A 486 7.32 13.79 -11.13
N THR A 487 7.21 15.03 -11.62
CA THR A 487 8.33 15.79 -12.19
C THR A 487 8.99 16.67 -11.12
N LYS A 488 8.46 17.86 -10.85
CA LYS A 488 9.00 18.81 -9.87
C LYS A 488 8.99 18.28 -8.44
N GLY A 489 7.94 17.54 -8.05
CA GLY A 489 7.94 16.83 -6.77
C GLY A 489 9.06 15.79 -6.69
N GLY A 490 9.27 15.02 -7.75
CA GLY A 490 10.35 14.02 -7.85
C GLY A 490 11.76 14.63 -7.80
N ASP A 491 11.98 15.75 -8.48
CA ASP A 491 13.24 16.52 -8.42
C ASP A 491 13.53 16.95 -6.97
N ILE A 492 12.52 17.52 -6.28
CA ILE A 492 12.59 17.94 -4.88
C ILE A 492 12.90 16.75 -3.96
N HIS A 493 12.18 15.63 -4.08
CA HIS A 493 12.38 14.44 -3.26
C HIS A 493 13.79 13.85 -3.46
N THR A 494 14.28 13.83 -4.70
CA THR A 494 15.62 13.33 -5.05
C THR A 494 16.71 14.17 -4.39
N TYR A 495 16.64 15.50 -4.54
CA TYR A 495 17.61 16.41 -3.92
C TYR A 495 17.59 16.33 -2.39
N ILE A 496 16.41 16.22 -1.78
CA ILE A 496 16.28 16.02 -0.32
C ILE A 496 16.97 14.72 0.10
N ALA A 497 16.65 13.59 -0.52
CA ALA A 497 17.24 12.29 -0.16
C ALA A 497 18.77 12.27 -0.31
N GLU A 498 19.29 12.90 -1.36
CA GLU A 498 20.74 13.09 -1.53
C GLU A 498 21.36 13.94 -0.42
N MET A 499 20.73 15.06 -0.05
CA MET A 499 21.23 15.97 0.97
C MET A 499 21.13 15.38 2.38
N GLU A 500 20.04 14.68 2.71
CA GLU A 500 19.91 13.91 3.95
C GLU A 500 21.06 12.89 4.11
N ALA A 501 21.36 12.13 3.05
CA ALA A 501 22.48 11.20 3.05
C ALA A 501 23.84 11.91 3.19
N LYS A 502 24.06 13.03 2.50
CA LYS A 502 25.29 13.84 2.60
C LYS A 502 25.44 14.46 3.99
N PHE A 503 24.37 14.92 4.63
CA PHE A 503 24.40 15.43 6.00
C PHE A 503 24.74 14.32 6.98
N VAL A 504 24.03 13.17 6.97
CA VAL A 504 24.30 12.05 7.88
C VAL A 504 25.76 11.58 7.78
N THR A 505 26.24 11.33 6.55
CA THR A 505 27.61 10.88 6.30
C THR A 505 28.66 11.96 6.64
N GLY A 506 28.30 13.24 6.56
CA GLY A 506 29.22 14.36 6.73
C GLY A 506 29.90 14.81 5.44
N ALA A 507 29.43 14.34 4.29
CA ALA A 507 29.82 14.87 2.98
C ALA A 507 29.27 16.29 2.73
N ALA A 508 28.31 16.75 3.54
CA ALA A 508 27.90 18.15 3.67
C ALA A 508 27.83 18.54 5.16
N SER A 509 28.11 19.81 5.50
CA SER A 509 27.97 20.28 6.89
C SER A 509 26.52 20.66 7.20
N LEU A 510 26.06 20.40 8.42
CA LEU A 510 24.77 20.92 8.91
C LEU A 510 24.79 22.44 9.17
N ASP A 511 25.94 23.09 9.00
CA ASP A 511 26.07 24.55 8.88
C ASP A 511 25.50 25.07 7.55
N ASP A 512 25.50 24.25 6.48
CA ASP A 512 24.89 24.57 5.18
C ASP A 512 23.34 24.47 5.20
N TRP A 513 22.71 24.30 6.37
CA TRP A 513 21.27 24.07 6.50
C TRP A 513 20.42 25.16 5.82
N ASP A 514 20.73 26.44 6.05
CA ASP A 514 19.96 27.56 5.47
C ASP A 514 20.09 27.61 3.95
N LYS A 515 21.23 27.19 3.41
CA LYS A 515 21.48 27.04 1.97
C LYS A 515 20.69 25.87 1.40
N TYR A 516 20.63 24.74 2.09
CA TYR A 516 19.74 23.62 1.74
C TYR A 516 18.27 24.08 1.75
N VAL A 517 17.78 24.67 2.83
CA VAL A 517 16.40 25.18 2.94
C VAL A 517 16.06 26.17 1.83
N THR A 518 16.97 27.11 1.54
CA THR A 518 16.81 28.07 0.44
C THR A 518 16.77 27.38 -0.92
N THR A 519 17.62 26.37 -1.14
CA THR A 519 17.68 25.61 -2.39
C THR A 519 16.38 24.84 -2.62
N VAL A 520 15.90 24.08 -1.63
CA VAL A 520 14.63 23.32 -1.75
C VAL A 520 13.44 24.27 -1.94
N LYS A 521 13.38 25.42 -1.25
CA LYS A 521 12.36 26.44 -1.49
C LYS A 521 12.37 26.93 -2.94
N ASN A 522 13.55 27.24 -3.48
CA ASN A 522 13.73 27.68 -4.86
C ASN A 522 13.42 26.60 -5.92
N MET A 523 13.40 25.31 -5.55
CA MET A 523 12.98 24.22 -6.43
C MET A 523 11.45 24.13 -6.60
N GLY A 524 10.66 24.86 -5.80
CA GLY A 524 9.20 24.96 -5.99
C GLY A 524 8.33 24.51 -4.81
N VAL A 525 8.83 24.50 -3.57
CA VAL A 525 8.03 24.06 -2.41
C VAL A 525 6.73 24.84 -2.19
N ALA A 526 6.68 26.12 -2.58
CA ALA A 526 5.44 26.90 -2.51
C ALA A 526 4.34 26.35 -3.43
N GLU A 527 4.72 25.91 -4.64
CA GLU A 527 3.81 25.27 -5.59
C GLU A 527 3.45 23.85 -5.14
N TYR A 528 4.42 23.10 -4.62
CA TYR A 528 4.20 21.79 -4.00
C TYR A 528 3.14 21.86 -2.90
N LEU A 529 3.26 22.81 -1.96
CA LEU A 529 2.27 22.98 -0.88
C LEU A 529 0.90 23.42 -1.41
N LYS A 530 0.84 24.22 -2.49
CA LYS A 530 -0.44 24.56 -3.14
C LYS A 530 -1.13 23.33 -3.74
N VAL A 531 -0.38 22.48 -4.46
CA VAL A 531 -0.87 21.20 -5.00
C VAL A 531 -1.32 20.26 -3.87
N TYR A 532 -0.55 20.19 -2.78
CA TYR A 532 -0.89 19.37 -1.62
C TYR A 532 -2.13 19.87 -0.88
N GLN A 533 -2.28 21.19 -0.73
CA GLN A 533 -3.46 21.82 -0.13
C GLN A 533 -4.71 21.55 -0.96
N ALA A 534 -4.64 21.65 -2.29
CA ALA A 534 -5.76 21.32 -3.16
C ALA A 534 -6.19 19.84 -3.02
N ALA A 535 -5.23 18.93 -2.90
CA ALA A 535 -5.49 17.51 -2.68
C ALA A 535 -6.05 17.22 -1.26
N TYR A 536 -5.51 17.85 -0.22
CA TYR A 536 -6.02 17.78 1.15
C TYR A 536 -7.45 18.34 1.26
N ASP A 537 -7.74 19.45 0.59
CA ASP A 537 -9.06 20.06 0.54
C ASP A 537 -10.10 19.11 -0.08
N ARG A 538 -9.76 18.44 -1.17
CA ARG A 538 -10.63 17.41 -1.78
C ARG A 538 -10.81 16.20 -0.86
N TYR A 539 -9.72 15.69 -0.29
CA TYR A 539 -9.77 14.59 0.67
C TYR A 539 -10.68 14.92 1.86
N SER A 540 -10.52 16.10 2.46
CA SER A 540 -11.26 16.54 3.65
C SER A 540 -12.74 16.83 3.37
N LYS A 541 -13.09 17.18 2.13
CA LYS A 541 -14.48 17.45 1.69
C LYS A 541 -15.19 16.22 1.11
N SER A 542 -14.44 15.17 0.75
CA SER A 542 -14.99 13.90 0.27
C SER A 542 -15.78 13.21 1.40
N LYS A 543 -17.00 12.75 1.06
CA LYS A 543 -17.98 12.15 1.98
C LYS A 543 -18.13 10.66 1.70
#